data_AF-A0A1H3JUQ2-F1
#
_entry.id   AF-A0A1H3JUQ2-F1
#
_cell.length_a   1.000
_cell.length_b   1.000
_cell.length_c   1.000
_cell.angle_alpha   90.00
_cell.angle_beta   90.00
_cell.angle_gamma   90.00
#
_symmetry.space_group_name_H-M   'P 1'
#
loop_
_entity.id
_entity.type
_entity.pdbx_description
1 polymer ?
#
loop_
_entity_poly.entity_id
_entity_poly.type
_entity_poly.pdbx_seq_one_letter_code
_entity_poly.pdbx_strand_id
1 'polypeptide(L)'
;MSAQDQYYDLQQSYGRCLIRKGFIERFYEIFMASHPDVAPLFARTDFQKQRLALRRGISVAIFYAAGSAVVKRTSEQMADVHARAGRTPVRPELYPYWIDSLLLAVREFDEQADDALLRRWRQAMQAVTQMFSGRY
;
A
#
# COMPACT_ATOMS: atom_id res chain seq x y z
N MET A 1 26.41 6.35 -8.45
CA MET A 1 25.21 6.55 -7.60
C MET A 1 24.01 6.59 -8.53
N SER A 2 23.16 5.56 -8.51
CA SER A 2 21.88 5.65 -9.22
C SER A 2 21.05 6.74 -8.55
N ALA A 3 20.52 7.69 -9.32
CA ALA A 3 19.57 8.66 -8.80
C ALA A 3 18.35 7.87 -8.31
N GLN A 4 18.04 7.95 -7.02
CA GLN A 4 16.88 7.29 -6.43
C GLN A 4 15.63 7.81 -7.16
N ASP A 5 14.89 6.89 -7.77
CA ASP A 5 13.65 7.21 -8.48
C ASP A 5 12.66 7.90 -7.52
N GLN A 6 12.16 9.06 -7.92
CA GLN A 6 11.27 9.88 -7.09
C GLN A 6 9.81 9.43 -7.15
N TYR A 7 9.46 8.51 -8.06
CA TYR A 7 8.10 7.97 -8.23
C TYR A 7 7.00 9.06 -8.37
N TYR A 8 7.31 10.17 -9.05
CA TYR A 8 6.34 11.25 -9.30
C TYR A 8 5.11 10.76 -10.10
N ASP A 9 5.31 9.80 -10.98
CA ASP A 9 4.26 9.15 -11.77
C ASP A 9 3.27 8.37 -10.90
N LEU A 10 3.73 7.72 -9.83
CA LEU A 10 2.85 7.07 -8.84
C LEU A 10 2.05 8.10 -8.05
N GLN A 11 2.65 9.24 -7.68
CA GLN A 11 1.92 10.31 -6.99
C GLN A 11 0.79 10.88 -7.86
N GLN A 12 1.05 11.08 -9.15
CA GLN A 12 0.03 11.52 -10.11
C GLN A 12 -1.05 10.45 -10.32
N SER A 13 -0.65 9.19 -10.50
CA SER A 13 -1.57 8.05 -10.62
C SER A 13 -2.47 7.92 -9.40
N TYR A 14 -1.90 8.04 -8.21
CA TYR A 14 -2.65 8.01 -6.96
C TYR A 14 -3.59 9.21 -6.84
N GLY A 15 -3.14 10.39 -7.24
CA GLY A 15 -3.98 11.58 -7.35
C GLY A 15 -5.21 11.35 -8.22
N ARG A 16 -5.04 10.76 -9.41
CA ARG A 16 -6.15 10.41 -10.32
C ARG A 16 -7.09 9.38 -9.72
N CYS A 17 -6.55 8.33 -9.09
CA CYS A 17 -7.36 7.33 -8.38
C CYS A 17 -8.27 7.97 -7.33
N LEU A 18 -7.76 8.95 -6.58
CA LEU A 18 -8.48 9.63 -5.51
C LEU A 18 -9.54 10.64 -5.98
N ILE A 19 -9.52 11.06 -7.26
CA ILE A 19 -10.56 11.93 -7.84
C ILE A 19 -11.87 11.16 -7.97
N ARG A 20 -11.81 9.88 -8.40
CA ARG A 20 -12.98 9.02 -8.48
C ARG A 20 -13.35 8.50 -7.08
N LYS A 21 -14.59 8.76 -6.65
CA LYS A 21 -15.11 8.26 -5.36
C LYS A 21 -15.09 6.72 -5.37
N GLY A 22 -14.73 6.12 -4.24
CA GLY A 22 -14.78 4.66 -4.08
C GLY A 22 -13.46 3.92 -4.25
N PHE A 23 -12.35 4.59 -4.60
CA PHE A 23 -11.07 3.91 -4.84
C PHE A 23 -10.60 3.08 -3.62
N ILE A 24 -10.65 3.67 -2.43
CA ILE A 24 -10.16 3.03 -1.21
C ILE A 24 -11.12 1.92 -0.75
N GLU A 25 -12.43 2.13 -0.91
CA GLU A 25 -13.46 1.13 -0.67
C GLU A 25 -13.24 -0.08 -1.57
N ARG A 26 -13.05 0.18 -2.87
CA ARG A 26 -12.82 -0.86 -3.87
C ARG A 26 -11.55 -1.65 -3.61
N PHE A 27 -10.47 -0.99 -3.21
CA PHE A 27 -9.26 -1.67 -2.75
C PHE A 27 -9.57 -2.68 -1.63
N TYR A 28 -10.36 -2.31 -0.63
CA TYR A 28 -10.68 -3.21 0.48
C TYR A 28 -11.57 -4.38 0.06
N GLU A 29 -12.52 -4.16 -0.84
CA GLU A 29 -13.33 -5.25 -1.42
C GLU A 29 -12.44 -6.30 -2.10
N ILE A 30 -11.53 -5.84 -2.96
CA ILE A 30 -10.58 -6.71 -3.68
C ILE A 30 -9.67 -7.42 -2.67
N PHE A 31 -9.11 -6.68 -1.71
CA PHE A 31 -8.15 -7.24 -0.77
C PHE A 31 -8.78 -8.26 0.18
N MET A 32 -9.97 -8.02 0.69
CA MET A 32 -10.67 -9.00 1.53
C MET A 32 -11.03 -10.29 0.80
N ALA A 33 -11.32 -10.20 -0.50
CA ALA A 33 -11.62 -11.36 -1.33
C ALA A 33 -10.36 -12.11 -1.81
N SER A 34 -9.17 -11.52 -1.67
CA SER A 34 -7.94 -12.04 -2.25
C SER A 34 -7.39 -13.30 -1.58
N HIS A 35 -7.68 -13.50 -0.30
CA HIS A 35 -7.18 -14.65 0.47
C HIS A 35 -8.04 -14.90 1.73
N PRO A 36 -8.32 -16.16 2.12
CA PRO A 36 -9.20 -16.49 3.26
C PRO A 36 -8.73 -15.87 4.59
N ASP A 37 -7.43 -15.71 4.77
CA ASP A 37 -6.87 -15.14 6.01
C ASP A 37 -6.86 -13.61 6.06
N VAL A 38 -7.23 -12.89 4.98
CA VAL A 38 -7.21 -11.42 4.97
C VAL A 38 -8.43 -10.84 5.68
N ALA A 39 -9.65 -11.26 5.30
CA ALA A 39 -10.87 -10.71 5.89
C ALA A 39 -10.93 -10.82 7.43
N PRO A 40 -10.50 -11.94 8.06
CA PRO A 40 -10.44 -12.05 9.52
C PRO A 40 -9.57 -10.98 10.21
N LEU A 41 -8.50 -10.49 9.57
CA LEU A 41 -7.63 -9.43 10.13
C LEU A 41 -8.40 -8.12 10.36
N PHE A 42 -9.51 -7.93 9.66
CA PHE A 42 -10.31 -6.72 9.71
C PHE A 42 -11.65 -6.88 10.46
N ALA A 43 -11.90 -8.01 11.11
CA ALA A 43 -13.19 -8.32 11.74
C ALA A 43 -13.64 -7.32 12.83
N ARG A 44 -12.69 -6.56 13.41
CA ARG A 44 -12.94 -5.53 14.44
C ARG A 44 -12.52 -4.13 13.99
N THR A 45 -12.40 -3.91 12.68
CA THR A 45 -11.89 -2.67 12.12
C THR A 45 -12.99 -1.62 11.95
N ASP A 46 -12.74 -0.42 12.46
CA ASP A 46 -13.52 0.77 12.10
C ASP A 46 -13.13 1.22 10.68
N PHE A 47 -13.95 0.89 9.69
CA PHE A 47 -13.68 1.22 8.29
C PHE A 47 -13.72 2.71 7.96
N GLN A 48 -14.34 3.56 8.77
CA GLN A 48 -14.27 5.01 8.55
C GLN A 48 -12.84 5.50 8.83
N LYS A 49 -12.27 5.10 9.97
CA LYS A 49 -10.89 5.44 10.34
C LYS A 49 -9.87 4.73 9.46
N GLN A 50 -10.11 3.46 9.15
CA GLN A 50 -9.18 2.64 8.39
C GLN A 50 -8.99 3.12 6.95
N ARG A 51 -10.05 3.60 6.28
CA ARG A 51 -9.93 4.16 4.92
C ARG A 51 -9.09 5.43 4.91
N LEU A 52 -9.25 6.31 5.90
CA LEU A 52 -8.41 7.50 6.05
C LEU A 52 -6.96 7.14 6.37
N ALA A 53 -6.74 6.15 7.24
CA ALA A 53 -5.41 5.65 7.57
C ALA A 53 -4.71 5.07 6.35
N LEU A 54 -5.40 4.24 5.55
CA LEU A 54 -4.85 3.68 4.32
C LEU A 54 -4.52 4.77 3.30
N ARG A 55 -5.40 5.77 3.13
CA ARG A 55 -5.14 6.87 2.18
C ARG A 55 -3.81 7.56 2.49
N ARG A 56 -3.54 7.81 3.78
CA ARG A 56 -2.27 8.39 4.26
C ARG A 56 -1.11 7.41 4.14
N GLY A 57 -1.36 6.14 4.47
CA GLY A 57 -0.38 5.05 4.39
C GLY A 57 0.18 4.86 2.99
N ILE A 58 -0.66 4.89 1.95
CA ILE A 58 -0.21 4.78 0.55
C ILE A 58 0.69 5.97 0.17
N SER A 59 0.31 7.20 0.54
CA SER A 59 1.19 8.37 0.31
C SER A 59 2.55 8.21 0.99
N VAL A 60 2.56 7.79 2.25
CA VAL A 60 3.79 7.51 3.00
C VAL A 60 4.63 6.43 2.32
N ALA A 61 3.99 5.34 1.85
CA ALA A 61 4.66 4.25 1.15
C ALA A 61 5.34 4.71 -0.15
N ILE A 62 4.68 5.55 -0.94
CA ILE A 62 5.28 6.13 -2.17
C ILE A 62 6.51 6.98 -1.82
N PHE A 63 6.41 7.88 -0.83
CA PHE A 63 7.54 8.69 -0.40
C PHE A 63 8.68 7.87 0.19
N TYR A 64 8.36 6.79 0.91
CA TYR A 64 9.35 5.89 1.48
C TYR A 64 10.12 5.15 0.37
N ALA A 65 9.40 4.62 -0.64
CA ALA A 65 9.99 3.97 -1.80
C ALA A 65 10.90 4.94 -2.59
N ALA A 66 10.56 6.22 -2.62
CA ALA A 66 11.38 7.30 -3.19
C ALA A 66 12.61 7.68 -2.34
N GLY A 67 12.85 7.03 -1.19
CA GLY A 67 13.99 7.30 -0.31
C GLY A 67 13.83 8.53 0.58
N SER A 68 12.61 9.05 0.76
CA SER A 68 12.39 10.25 1.57
C SER A 68 12.68 10.00 3.06
N ALA A 69 13.67 10.71 3.59
CA ALA A 69 14.02 10.66 5.01
C ALA A 69 12.88 11.17 5.92
N VAL A 70 12.01 12.04 5.40
CA VAL A 70 10.89 12.65 6.15
C VAL A 70 9.92 11.60 6.65
N VAL A 71 9.64 10.58 5.83
CA VAL A 71 8.66 9.54 6.15
C VAL A 71 9.28 8.25 6.68
N LYS A 72 10.62 8.20 6.80
CA LYS A 72 11.35 7.01 7.26
C LYS A 72 10.82 6.53 8.61
N ARG A 73 10.84 7.40 9.63
CA ARG A 73 10.35 7.06 10.98
C ARG A 73 8.90 6.60 10.99
N THR A 74 8.03 7.28 10.25
CA THR A 74 6.61 6.89 10.14
C THR A 74 6.45 5.51 9.54
N SER A 75 7.24 5.18 8.51
CA SER A 75 7.21 3.86 7.86
C SER A 75 7.72 2.76 8.79
N GLU A 76 8.80 3.02 9.52
CA GLU A 76 9.35 2.13 10.54
C GLU A 76 8.32 1.85 11.66
N GLN A 77 7.64 2.88 12.16
CA GLN A 77 6.56 2.72 13.15
C GLN A 77 5.38 1.91 12.61
N MET A 78 5.02 2.09 11.34
CA MET A 78 4.00 1.25 10.70
C MET A 78 4.45 -0.21 10.59
N ALA A 79 5.71 -0.45 10.26
CA ALA A 79 6.25 -1.81 10.23
C ALA A 79 6.25 -2.46 11.63
N ASP A 80 6.62 -1.73 12.69
CA ASP A 80 6.54 -2.25 14.08
C ASP A 80 5.11 -2.59 14.50
N VAL A 81 4.13 -1.84 14.01
CA VAL A 81 2.71 -2.12 14.24
C VAL A 81 2.30 -3.45 13.59
N HIS A 82 2.85 -3.78 12.43
CA HIS A 82 2.54 -5.00 11.66
C HIS A 82 3.49 -6.17 11.91
N ALA A 83 4.55 -5.96 12.69
CA ALA A 83 5.49 -6.98 13.13
C ALA A 83 4.79 -8.10 13.93
N ARG A 84 5.47 -9.24 14.10
CA ARG A 84 4.91 -10.38 14.84
C ARG A 84 4.52 -10.04 16.29
N ALA A 85 5.30 -9.20 16.95
CA ALA A 85 5.01 -8.67 18.29
C ALA A 85 4.22 -7.35 18.28
N GLY A 86 3.84 -6.88 17.08
CA GLY A 86 3.09 -5.64 16.89
C GLY A 86 1.63 -5.77 17.31
N ARG A 87 0.93 -4.64 17.31
CA ARG A 87 -0.49 -4.57 17.68
C ARG A 87 -1.43 -5.17 16.62
N THR A 88 -0.99 -5.25 15.37
CA THR A 88 -1.76 -5.85 14.25
C THR A 88 -0.84 -6.71 13.39
N PRO A 89 -0.36 -7.86 13.89
CA PRO A 89 0.60 -8.69 13.17
C PRO A 89 0.07 -9.13 11.80
N VAL A 90 0.88 -8.94 10.76
CA VAL A 90 0.56 -9.40 9.40
C VAL A 90 1.68 -10.30 8.92
N ARG A 91 1.33 -11.56 8.61
CA ARG A 91 2.32 -12.52 8.12
C ARG A 91 2.84 -12.08 6.74
N PRO A 92 4.15 -12.20 6.46
CA PRO A 92 4.75 -11.74 5.21
C PRO A 92 4.10 -12.31 3.93
N GLU A 93 3.56 -13.53 4.00
CA GLU A 93 2.93 -14.19 2.85
C GLU A 93 1.64 -13.50 2.38
N LEU A 94 1.09 -12.56 3.18
CA LEU A 94 -0.10 -11.80 2.82
C LEU A 94 0.21 -10.52 2.03
N TYR A 95 1.46 -10.04 2.02
CA TYR A 95 1.83 -8.81 1.29
C TYR A 95 1.69 -8.90 -0.24
N PRO A 96 1.97 -10.03 -0.92
CA PRO A 96 1.69 -10.15 -2.35
C PRO A 96 0.22 -9.86 -2.69
N TYR A 97 -0.71 -10.40 -1.90
CA TYR A 97 -2.15 -10.14 -2.08
C TYR A 97 -2.52 -8.68 -1.87
N TRP A 98 -1.89 -8.00 -0.91
CA TRP A 98 -2.08 -6.55 -0.71
C TRP A 98 -1.62 -5.74 -1.93
N ILE A 99 -0.45 -6.07 -2.48
CA ILE A 99 0.10 -5.39 -3.67
C ILE A 99 -0.80 -5.65 -4.88
N ASP A 100 -1.17 -6.90 -5.14
CA ASP A 100 -1.99 -7.27 -6.29
C ASP A 100 -3.37 -6.59 -6.22
N SER A 101 -3.95 -6.50 -5.03
CA SER A 101 -5.22 -5.81 -4.81
C SER A 101 -5.13 -4.31 -5.06
N LEU A 102 -4.03 -3.66 -4.63
CA LEU A 102 -3.77 -2.26 -4.92
C LEU A 102 -3.61 -2.01 -6.42
N LEU A 103 -2.85 -2.85 -7.11
CA LEU A 103 -2.62 -2.71 -8.55
C LEU A 103 -3.90 -2.90 -9.36
N LEU A 104 -4.76 -3.84 -8.95
CA LEU A 104 -6.07 -4.01 -9.58
C LEU A 104 -6.95 -2.78 -9.38
N ALA A 105 -7.03 -2.25 -8.15
CA ALA A 105 -7.76 -1.02 -7.87
C ALA A 105 -7.20 0.18 -8.66
N VAL A 106 -5.88 0.32 -8.78
CA VAL A 106 -5.24 1.39 -9.57
C VAL A 106 -5.64 1.25 -11.04
N ARG A 107 -5.58 0.05 -11.61
CA ARG A 107 -6.01 -0.20 -13.00
C ARG A 107 -7.48 0.16 -13.23
N GLU A 108 -8.35 -0.09 -12.25
CA GLU A 108 -9.78 0.24 -12.36
C GLU A 108 -10.07 1.76 -12.25
N PHE A 109 -9.22 2.53 -11.56
CA PHE A 109 -9.48 3.92 -11.18
C PHE A 109 -8.60 4.97 -11.86
N ASP A 110 -7.44 4.58 -12.36
CA ASP A 110 -6.55 5.43 -13.14
C ASP A 110 -6.63 5.03 -14.62
N GLU A 111 -7.36 5.81 -15.41
CA GLU A 111 -7.52 5.62 -16.86
C GLU A 111 -6.18 5.73 -17.63
N GLN A 112 -5.15 6.29 -17.01
CA GLN A 112 -3.80 6.41 -17.57
C GLN A 112 -2.85 5.31 -17.07
N ALA A 113 -3.32 4.36 -16.26
CA ALA A 113 -2.51 3.27 -15.75
C ALA A 113 -2.25 2.22 -16.83
N ASP A 114 -1.10 2.35 -17.50
CA ASP A 114 -0.57 1.31 -18.38
C ASP A 114 0.24 0.25 -17.60
N ASP A 115 0.68 -0.80 -18.31
CA ASP A 115 1.46 -1.88 -17.70
C ASP A 115 2.83 -1.40 -17.18
N ALA A 116 3.39 -0.33 -17.73
CA ALA A 116 4.67 0.22 -17.27
C ALA A 116 4.52 0.92 -15.92
N LEU A 117 3.49 1.75 -15.76
CA LEU A 117 3.14 2.41 -14.52
C LEU A 117 2.78 1.38 -13.43
N LEU A 118 2.03 0.33 -13.76
CA LEU A 118 1.69 -0.73 -12.81
C LEU A 118 2.91 -1.55 -12.37
N ARG A 119 3.90 -1.78 -13.24
CA ARG A 119 5.18 -2.37 -12.84
C ARG A 119 5.95 -1.48 -11.86
N ARG A 120 5.93 -0.16 -12.04
CA ARG A 120 6.57 0.80 -11.13
C ARG A 120 5.86 0.88 -9.78
N TRP A 121 4.53 0.87 -9.76
CA TRP A 121 3.75 0.68 -8.53
C TRP A 121 4.15 -0.58 -7.78
N ARG A 122 4.26 -1.72 -8.48
CA ARG A 122 4.70 -2.98 -7.88
C ARG A 122 6.08 -2.85 -7.26
N GLN A 123 7.06 -2.29 -7.97
CA GLN A 123 8.42 -2.10 -7.47
C GLN A 123 8.44 -1.24 -6.19
N ALA A 124 7.72 -0.12 -6.19
CA ALA A 124 7.64 0.77 -5.04
C ALA A 124 7.02 0.07 -3.81
N MET A 125 5.90 -0.63 -4.00
CA MET A 125 5.22 -1.31 -2.89
C MET A 125 5.98 -2.55 -2.41
N GLN A 126 6.72 -3.23 -3.30
CA GLN A 126 7.63 -4.32 -2.91
C GLN A 126 8.75 -3.82 -1.98
N ALA A 127 9.36 -2.67 -2.27
CA ALA A 127 10.38 -2.09 -1.38
C ALA A 127 9.81 -1.80 0.03
N VAL A 128 8.59 -1.29 0.11
CA VAL A 128 7.91 -0.99 1.38
C VAL A 128 7.56 -2.29 2.13
N THR A 129 6.93 -3.26 1.47
CA THR A 129 6.51 -4.52 2.10
C THR A 129 7.68 -5.43 2.45
N GLN A 130 8.81 -5.37 1.75
CA GLN A 130 10.06 -6.02 2.15
C GLN A 130 10.59 -5.48 3.48
N MET A 131 10.52 -4.15 3.68
CA MET A 131 10.90 -3.55 4.96
C MET A 131 9.98 -4.03 6.10
N PHE A 132 8.68 -4.14 5.85
CA PHE A 132 7.73 -4.67 6.84
C PHE A 132 8.03 -6.15 7.14
N SER A 133 8.28 -6.95 6.11
CA SER A 133 8.60 -8.38 6.23
C SER A 133 9.88 -8.60 7.04
N GLY A 134 10.88 -7.73 6.89
CA GLY A 134 12.12 -7.78 7.66
C GLY A 134 11.95 -7.44 9.16
N ARG A 135 10.78 -6.95 9.58
CA ARG A 135 10.44 -6.68 10.98
C ARG A 135 9.48 -7.70 11.59
N TYR A 136 9.02 -8.69 10.81
CA TYR A 136 8.12 -9.74 11.31
C TYR A 136 8.90 -10.79 12.12
#